data_AF-A0A7C5V4X7-F1
#
_entry.id   AF-A0A7C5V4X7-F1
#
_cell.length_a   1.000
_cell.length_b   1.000
_cell.length_c   1.000
_cell.angle_alpha   90.00
_cell.angle_beta   90.00
_cell.angle_gamma   90.00
#
_symmetry.space_group_name_H-M   'P 1'
#
loop_
_entity.id
_entity.type
_entity.pdbx_description
1 polymer ?
#
loop_
_entity_poly.entity_id
_entity_poly.type
_entity_poly.pdbx_seq_one_letter_code
_entity_poly.pdbx_strand_id
1 'polypeptide(L)'
;MNVDEAKISAIVEEVVRRLKEQGFASGSLPQSSAGAGAVATRSRGTSGLRGVFSTIEEAIEAAWQSQKIYADASMETRKKVVAAIRQVGEEHKEDFARRIYEETKLGRIDHKIRKHEIVIRLTPGPEHRLRA
;
A
#
# COMPACT_ATOMS: atom_id res chain seq x y z
N MET A 1 -4.00 -32.54 -20.61
CA MET A 1 -3.92 -32.46 -19.14
C MET A 1 -5.35 -32.54 -18.60
N ASN A 2 -5.86 -33.75 -18.37
CA ASN A 2 -7.20 -33.92 -17.84
C ASN A 2 -7.10 -33.85 -16.32
N VAL A 3 -7.44 -32.69 -15.75
CA VAL A 3 -7.64 -32.55 -14.32
C VAL A 3 -8.94 -33.29 -14.01
N ASP A 4 -8.81 -34.41 -13.31
CA ASP A 4 -9.91 -35.31 -12.97
C ASP A 4 -10.87 -34.59 -12.01
N GLU A 5 -12.13 -34.42 -12.38
CA GLU A 5 -13.14 -33.68 -11.62
C GLU A 5 -13.34 -34.27 -10.21
N ALA A 6 -13.13 -35.59 -10.09
CA ALA A 6 -13.11 -36.31 -8.82
C ALA A 6 -12.01 -35.82 -7.86
N LYS A 7 -10.84 -35.41 -8.38
CA LYS A 7 -9.74 -34.87 -7.56
C LYS A 7 -10.04 -33.46 -7.06
N ILE A 8 -10.75 -32.66 -7.85
CA ILE A 8 -11.14 -31.30 -7.46
C ILE A 8 -12.11 -31.37 -6.28
N SER A 9 -13.14 -32.22 -6.38
CA SER A 9 -14.13 -32.41 -5.31
C SER A 9 -13.51 -32.88 -4.00
N ALA A 10 -12.58 -33.85 -4.07
CA ALA A 10 -11.88 -34.35 -2.88
C ALA A 10 -11.03 -33.26 -2.19
N ILE A 11 -10.39 -32.38 -2.97
CA ILE A 11 -9.61 -31.26 -2.40
C ILE A 11 -10.53 -30.23 -1.75
N VAL A 12 -11.66 -29.89 -2.37
CA VAL A 12 -12.62 -28.92 -1.80
C VAL A 12 -13.20 -29.44 -0.49
N GLU A 13 -13.53 -30.72 -0.40
CA GLU A 13 -14.06 -31.33 0.82
C GLU A 13 -13.05 -31.27 1.97
N GLU A 14 -11.79 -31.58 1.69
CA GLU A 14 -10.71 -31.48 2.67
C GLU A 14 -10.43 -30.04 3.13
N VAL A 15 -10.54 -29.06 2.24
CA VAL A 15 -10.39 -27.63 2.57
C VAL A 15 -11.55 -27.14 3.44
N VAL A 16 -12.79 -27.52 3.12
CA VAL A 16 -13.97 -27.16 3.92
C VAL A 16 -13.90 -27.80 5.30
N ARG A 17 -13.42 -29.04 5.41
CA ARG A 17 -13.17 -29.71 6.69
C ARG A 17 -12.14 -28.95 7.52
N ARG A 18 -11.00 -28.57 6.93
CA ARG A 18 -9.97 -27.78 7.60
C ARG A 18 -10.45 -26.40 8.03
N LEU A 19 -11.28 -25.72 7.24
CA LEU A 19 -11.83 -24.41 7.61
C LEU A 19 -12.81 -24.50 8.79
N LYS A 20 -13.59 -25.58 8.87
CA LYS A 20 -14.45 -25.86 10.03
C LYS A 20 -13.63 -26.19 11.28
N GLU A 21 -12.56 -26.98 11.14
CA GLU A 21 -11.66 -27.32 12.25
C GLU A 21 -10.84 -26.11 12.74
N GLN A 22 -10.49 -25.18 11.85
CA GLN A 22 -9.77 -23.94 12.18
C GLN A 22 -10.66 -22.83 12.75
N GLY A 23 -11.95 -23.10 13.01
CA GLY A 23 -12.76 -22.25 13.89
C GLY A 23 -13.03 -20.84 13.39
N PHE A 24 -13.11 -20.61 12.07
CA PHE A 24 -13.45 -19.30 11.50
C PHE A 24 -14.96 -19.04 11.40
N ALA A 25 -15.72 -19.33 12.47
CA ALA A 25 -17.10 -18.91 12.60
C ALA A 25 -17.58 -18.90 14.05
N SER A 26 -17.41 -17.77 14.74
CA SER A 26 -18.50 -17.05 15.41
C SER A 26 -17.93 -15.83 16.15
N GLY A 27 -18.60 -14.70 15.99
CA GLY A 27 -18.12 -13.39 16.40
C GLY A 27 -18.05 -13.18 17.91
N SER A 28 -17.03 -12.43 18.32
CA SER A 28 -17.11 -11.53 19.47
C SER A 28 -16.22 -10.32 19.17
N LEU A 29 -16.86 -9.19 18.89
CA LEU A 29 -16.22 -7.88 18.80
C LEU A 29 -15.78 -7.47 20.21
N PRO A 30 -14.53 -7.06 20.43
CA PRO A 30 -14.21 -6.29 21.62
C PRO A 30 -14.77 -4.87 21.46
N GLN A 31 -15.82 -4.56 22.22
CA GLN A 31 -16.25 -3.18 22.47
C GLN A 31 -15.12 -2.45 23.22
N SER A 32 -14.51 -1.48 22.58
CA SER A 32 -13.72 -0.45 23.27
C SER A 32 -14.62 0.76 23.52
N SER A 33 -14.89 1.04 24.79
CA SER A 33 -15.62 2.20 25.26
C SER A 33 -14.80 3.47 25.05
N ALA A 34 -15.41 4.43 24.37
CA ALA A 34 -14.88 5.77 24.13
C ALA A 34 -14.83 6.57 25.44
N GLY A 35 -13.64 7.09 25.78
CA GLY A 35 -13.41 8.09 26.81
C GLY A 35 -13.01 9.42 26.17
N ALA A 36 -13.69 10.49 26.59
CA ALA A 36 -13.63 11.86 26.08
C ALA A 36 -12.27 12.56 26.20
N GLY A 37 -12.02 13.56 25.34
CA GLY A 37 -11.00 14.58 25.58
C GLY A 37 -10.60 15.38 24.35
N ALA A 38 -11.09 16.62 24.25
CA ALA A 38 -10.71 17.60 23.25
C ALA A 38 -9.21 17.96 23.33
N VAL A 39 -8.60 18.35 22.20
CA VAL A 39 -7.77 19.58 22.02
C VAL A 39 -7.35 19.68 20.56
N ALA A 40 -7.65 20.81 19.94
CA ALA A 40 -7.19 21.20 18.62
C ALA A 40 -5.65 21.20 18.58
N THR A 41 -5.06 20.19 17.94
CA THR A 41 -3.65 20.17 17.57
C THR A 41 -3.57 20.12 16.05
N ARG A 42 -2.91 21.12 15.47
CA ARG A 42 -2.56 21.17 14.04
C ARG A 42 -2.04 19.79 13.64
N SER A 43 -2.67 19.12 12.67
CA SER A 43 -2.31 17.78 12.20
C SER A 43 -0.93 17.78 11.53
N ARG A 44 0.13 17.92 12.33
CA ARG A 44 1.43 17.37 11.98
C ARG A 44 1.30 15.88 12.23
N GLY A 45 1.44 15.10 11.17
CA GLY A 45 1.40 13.64 11.19
C GLY A 45 2.04 13.08 12.45
N THR A 46 1.42 12.04 12.99
CA THR A 46 1.80 11.52 14.29
C THR A 46 3.27 11.07 14.23
N SER A 47 4.06 11.56 15.18
CA SER A 47 5.46 11.15 15.42
C SER A 47 6.51 11.50 14.35
N GLY A 48 6.57 12.72 13.80
CA GLY A 48 7.74 13.16 13.01
C GLY A 48 8.00 12.39 11.70
N LEU A 49 7.14 11.41 11.39
CA LEU A 49 7.09 10.66 10.16
C LEU A 49 6.25 11.46 9.16
N ARG A 50 6.91 12.00 8.14
CA ARG A 50 6.25 12.82 7.11
C ARG A 50 5.25 11.95 6.33
N GLY A 51 3.95 12.21 6.53
CA GLY A 51 2.86 11.54 5.80
C GLY A 51 2.26 10.31 6.49
N VAL A 52 2.60 10.04 7.75
CA VAL A 52 1.95 9.00 8.57
C VAL A 52 0.99 9.66 9.55
N PHE A 53 -0.24 9.15 9.61
CA PHE A 53 -1.31 9.66 10.47
C PHE A 53 -1.87 8.53 11.34
N SER A 54 -2.42 8.87 12.50
CA SER A 54 -2.97 7.88 13.43
C SER A 54 -4.39 7.44 13.08
N THR A 55 -5.17 8.31 12.44
CA THR A 55 -6.53 8.01 11.99
C THR A 55 -6.65 8.12 10.48
N ILE A 56 -7.62 7.42 9.91
CA ILE A 56 -7.87 7.41 8.47
C ILE A 56 -8.41 8.79 8.05
N GLU A 57 -9.27 9.39 8.85
CA GLU A 57 -9.89 10.69 8.61
C GLU A 57 -8.83 11.80 8.50
N GLU A 58 -7.82 11.78 9.37
CA GLU A 58 -6.69 12.72 9.29
C GLU A 58 -5.89 12.56 8.00
N ALA A 59 -5.65 11.31 7.57
CA ALA A 59 -4.95 11.03 6.33
C ALA A 59 -5.74 11.52 5.11
N ILE A 60 -7.06 11.33 5.10
CA ILE A 60 -7.96 11.78 4.02
C ILE A 60 -7.95 13.31 3.93
N GLU A 61 -8.14 14.01 5.04
CA GLU A 61 -8.17 15.47 5.04
C GLU A 61 -6.82 16.05 4.59
N ALA A 62 -5.71 15.53 5.11
CA ALA A 62 -4.37 15.96 4.71
C ALA A 62 -4.09 15.71 3.22
N ALA A 63 -4.52 14.56 2.68
CA ALA A 63 -4.41 14.23 1.27
C ALA A 63 -5.26 15.16 0.40
N TRP A 64 -6.48 15.50 0.83
CA TRP A 64 -7.38 16.40 0.11
C TRP A 64 -6.80 17.82 -0.01
N GLN A 65 -6.29 18.36 1.09
CA GLN A 65 -5.64 19.67 1.10
C GLN A 65 -4.39 19.70 0.21
N SER A 66 -3.56 18.65 0.29
CA SER A 66 -2.34 18.52 -0.53
C SER A 66 -2.67 18.38 -2.02
N GLN A 67 -3.75 17.67 -2.36
CA GLN A 67 -4.18 17.47 -3.73
C GLN A 67 -4.60 18.78 -4.39
N LYS A 68 -5.29 19.68 -3.66
CA LYS A 68 -5.66 21.01 -4.18
C LYS A 68 -4.44 21.82 -4.57
N ILE A 69 -3.45 21.89 -3.67
CA ILE A 69 -2.20 22.61 -3.92
C ILE A 69 -1.47 22.00 -5.13
N TYR A 70 -1.45 20.67 -5.24
CA TYR A 70 -0.81 19.98 -6.37
C TYR A 70 -1.59 20.13 -7.69
N ALA A 71 -2.91 20.28 -7.63
CA ALA A 71 -3.78 20.55 -8.78
C ALA A 71 -3.54 21.95 -9.36
N ASP A 72 -3.19 22.92 -8.54
CA ASP A 72 -2.85 24.29 -8.97
C ASP A 72 -1.36 24.43 -9.34
N ALA A 73 -0.52 23.46 -8.99
CA ALA A 73 0.91 23.50 -9.28
C ALA A 73 1.22 23.41 -10.79
N SER A 74 2.27 24.13 -11.20
CA SER A 74 2.76 24.11 -12.58
C SER A 74 3.26 22.72 -13.01
N MET A 75 3.28 22.48 -14.32
CA MET A 75 3.81 21.22 -14.88
C MET A 75 5.28 20.98 -14.51
N GLU A 76 6.09 22.03 -14.38
CA GLU A 76 7.48 21.91 -13.94
C GLU A 76 7.57 21.40 -12.49
N THR A 77 6.74 21.94 -11.59
CA THR A 77 6.68 21.47 -10.20
C THR A 77 6.26 20.02 -10.13
N ARG A 78 5.27 19.61 -10.93
CA ARG A 78 4.86 18.20 -11.02
C ARG A 78 5.99 17.29 -11.50
N LYS A 79 6.74 17.71 -12.52
CA LYS A 79 7.92 16.98 -13.01
C LYS A 79 9.01 16.86 -11.93
N LYS A 80 9.26 17.93 -11.16
CA LYS A 80 10.22 17.91 -10.03
C LYS A 80 9.80 16.93 -8.95
N VAL A 81 8.52 16.91 -8.56
CA VAL A 81 7.99 15.97 -7.57
C VAL A 81 8.17 14.53 -8.05
N VAL A 82 7.78 14.22 -9.30
CA VAL A 82 7.93 12.87 -9.87
C VAL A 82 9.40 12.46 -10.00
N ALA A 83 10.28 13.39 -10.38
CA ALA A 83 11.72 13.13 -10.44
C ALA A 83 12.30 12.79 -9.06
N ALA A 84 11.91 13.52 -8.00
CA ALA A 84 12.33 13.25 -6.64
C ALA A 84 11.86 11.87 -6.17
N ILE A 85 10.61 11.48 -6.47
CA ILE A 85 10.09 10.14 -6.13
C ILE A 85 10.89 9.04 -6.84
N ARG A 86 11.19 9.22 -8.13
CA ARG A 86 12.00 8.27 -8.91
C ARG A 86 13.42 8.15 -8.36
N GLN A 87 14.03 9.26 -7.96
CA GLN A 87 15.36 9.28 -7.37
C GLN A 87 15.41 8.46 -6.07
N VAL A 88 14.50 8.74 -5.13
CA VAL A 88 14.41 7.99 -3.87
C VAL A 88 14.13 6.51 -4.11
N GLY A 89 13.27 6.20 -5.10
CA GLY A 89 13.00 4.82 -5.51
C GLY A 89 14.25 4.10 -6.02
N GLU A 90 15.10 4.78 -6.80
CA GLU A 90 16.33 4.20 -7.34
C GLU A 90 17.38 4.00 -6.24
N GLU A 91 17.50 4.95 -5.32
CA GLU A 91 18.43 4.90 -4.19
C GLU A 91 18.08 3.77 -3.20
N HIS A 92 16.79 3.52 -2.96
CA HIS A 92 16.33 2.56 -1.94
C HIS A 92 15.75 1.24 -2.48
N LYS A 93 15.84 0.97 -3.79
CA LYS A 93 15.25 -0.23 -4.43
C LYS A 93 15.70 -1.55 -3.78
N GLU A 94 16.96 -1.66 -3.39
CA GLU A 94 17.52 -2.87 -2.75
C GLU A 94 17.02 -3.04 -1.32
N ASP A 95 16.97 -1.94 -0.57
CA ASP A 95 16.46 -1.93 0.81
C ASP A 95 14.97 -2.25 0.85
N PHE A 96 14.18 -1.69 -0.07
CA PHE A 96 12.76 -2.05 -0.18
C PHE A 96 12.58 -3.51 -0.55
N ALA A 97 13.35 -4.03 -1.50
CA ALA A 97 13.27 -5.44 -1.87
C ALA A 97 13.61 -6.38 -0.70
N ARG A 98 14.61 -6.02 0.13
CA ARG A 98 14.98 -6.76 1.33
C ARG A 98 13.87 -6.72 2.40
N ARG A 99 13.39 -5.52 2.75
CA ARG A 99 12.32 -5.34 3.75
C ARG A 99 11.04 -6.07 3.37
N ILE A 100 10.64 -5.98 2.10
CA ILE A 100 9.46 -6.70 1.59
C ILE A 100 9.64 -8.22 1.75
N TYR A 101 10.84 -8.75 1.48
CA TYR A 101 11.11 -10.16 1.67
C TYR A 101 11.13 -10.55 3.15
N GLU A 102 11.71 -9.72 4.02
CA GLU A 102 11.71 -9.97 5.47
C GLU A 102 10.30 -10.00 6.06
N GLU A 103 9.42 -9.08 5.62
CA GLU A 103 8.03 -8.99 6.05
C GLU A 103 7.16 -10.12 5.48
N THR A 104 7.21 -10.34 4.16
CA THR A 104 6.29 -11.27 3.49
C THR A 104 6.83 -12.68 3.33
N LYS A 105 8.15 -12.85 3.29
CA LYS A 105 8.86 -14.11 2.95
C LYS A 105 8.47 -14.69 1.58
N LEU A 106 7.93 -13.86 0.68
CA LEU A 106 7.45 -14.29 -0.64
C LEU A 106 8.36 -13.82 -1.79
N GLY A 107 8.72 -14.75 -2.66
CA GLY A 107 9.44 -14.49 -3.91
C GLY A 107 10.96 -14.36 -3.76
N ARG A 108 11.62 -13.80 -4.77
CA ARG A 108 13.09 -13.59 -4.81
C ARG A 108 13.42 -12.10 -4.79
N ILE A 109 14.50 -11.74 -4.10
CA ILE A 109 14.94 -10.34 -3.96
C ILE A 109 15.27 -9.74 -5.33
N ASP A 110 16.01 -10.45 -6.18
CA ASP A 110 16.41 -9.98 -7.52
C ASP A 110 15.21 -9.58 -8.39
N HIS A 111 14.13 -10.37 -8.33
CA HIS A 111 12.90 -10.07 -9.06
C HIS A 111 12.18 -8.84 -8.50
N LYS A 112 12.27 -8.60 -7.18
CA LYS A 112 11.71 -7.39 -6.56
C LYS A 112 12.53 -6.16 -6.93
N ILE A 113 13.86 -6.25 -6.98
CA ILE A 113 14.72 -5.15 -7.43
C ILE A 113 14.37 -4.79 -8.88
N ARG A 114 14.35 -5.77 -9.78
CA ARG A 114 13.99 -5.53 -11.20
C ARG A 114 12.59 -4.93 -11.36
N LYS A 115 11.63 -5.33 -10.52
CA LYS A 115 10.29 -4.70 -10.52
C LYS A 115 10.35 -3.21 -10.17
N HIS A 116 11.14 -2.82 -9.17
CA HIS A 116 11.32 -1.40 -8.84
C HIS A 116 11.97 -0.63 -10.00
N GLU A 117 13.01 -1.19 -10.63
CA GLU A 117 13.67 -0.55 -11.79
C GLU A 117 12.71 -0.33 -12.96
N ILE A 118 11.87 -1.32 -13.26
CA ILE A 118 10.82 -1.22 -14.29
C ILE A 118 9.83 -0.11 -13.92
N VAL A 119 9.33 -0.08 -12.69
CA VAL A 119 8.35 0.94 -12.25
C VAL A 119 8.95 2.34 -12.32
N ILE A 120 10.19 2.53 -11.88
CA ILE A 120 10.87 3.84 -11.89
C ILE A 120 11.02 4.37 -13.32
N ARG A 121 11.39 3.50 -14.27
CA ARG A 121 11.73 3.89 -15.65
C ARG A 121 10.53 3.94 -16.60
N LEU A 122 9.58 3.02 -16.44
CA LEU A 122 8.49 2.81 -17.40
C LEU A 122 7.16 3.45 -16.98
N THR A 123 7.03 3.92 -15.74
CA THR A 123 5.83 4.66 -15.34
C THR A 123 5.79 6.01 -16.07
N PRO A 124 4.76 6.30 -16.87
CA PRO A 124 4.67 7.55 -17.62
C PRO A 124 4.60 8.75 -16.67
N GLY A 125 5.23 9.86 -17.05
CA GLY A 125 5.21 11.09 -16.26
C GLY A 125 3.92 11.90 -16.40
N PRO A 126 3.82 13.03 -15.69
CA PRO A 126 2.64 13.89 -15.69
C PRO A 126 2.30 14.45 -17.08
N GLU A 127 3.26 14.46 -18.00
CA GLU A 127 3.07 14.85 -19.41
C GLU A 127 2.12 13.93 -20.20
N HIS A 128 1.89 12.69 -19.76
CA HIS A 128 1.02 11.74 -20.47
C HIS A 128 -0.44 12.21 -20.52
N ARG A 129 -0.89 12.98 -19.52
CA ARG A 129 -2.28 13.47 -19.41
C ARG A 129 -2.73 14.36 -20.58
N LEU A 130 -1.79 14.90 -21.37
CA LEU A 130 -2.08 15.83 -22.47
C LEU A 130 -2.29 15.15 -23.83
N ARG A 131 -2.31 13.81 -23.89
CA ARG A 131 -2.46 13.04 -25.15
C ARG A 131 -3.82 12.34 -25.33
N ALA A 132 -4.87 12.77 -24.62
CA ALA A 132 -6.23 12.23 -24.74
C ALA A 132 -7.20 13.31 -25.24
#